data_AF-A0A812U4Q3-F1
#
_entry.id   AF-A0A812U4Q3-F1
#
_cell.length_a   1.000
_cell.length_b   1.000
_cell.length_c   1.000
_cell.angle_alpha   90.00
_cell.angle_beta   90.00
_cell.angle_gamma   90.00
#
_symmetry.space_group_name_H-M   'P 1'
#
loop_
_entity.id
_entity.type
_entity.pdbx_description
1 polymer ?
#
loop_
_entity_poly.entity_id
_entity_poly.type
_entity_poly.pdbx_seq_one_letter_code
_entity_poly.pdbx_strand_id
1 'polypeptide(L)'
;MFELAQSQRCWHRVVASVTPHFWSKLPVLSIPKRGAVSSLALADISLNVLREQNRQLQATLATIRWPPLSSFWLNRTRYTLPLKAETEWVETDVYKVAEDELAYLTGFFDGDGCVTAGALQVGQSIDGVATLIRLQEALGGSIRRLKNGRGLQKPMLNWVLTGRRACHAANLMALHSIVKRRQLEVLAALLGTAIDKVDYSIELAMLKRSESAVAGPCTWAYLAGFFDAEGYIEQPRGMALLRLRMYQKYATVLECVRTFLATEACIEAHLYQMRGRPGFELRISRKQCCKAALQKMLDAGLLRKAAQAKLALSLTSANAQQVRSAMADMVGNQSFATRLDTAGLRRAALITHMKKMAKIYERNGQTSRANTLFADAEGLQREHVLLNAQRLNDQLCGYIDKLQAMRQEHYEYKL
;
A
#
# COMPACT_ATOMS: atom_id res chain seq x y z
N MET A 1 9.65 -34.11 6.55
CA MET A 1 8.68 -35.07 7.11
C MET A 1 8.75 -34.96 8.62
N PHE A 2 7.94 -34.06 9.19
CA PHE A 2 7.57 -34.07 10.60
C PHE A 2 6.27 -33.25 10.70
N GLU A 3 5.32 -33.82 11.44
CA GLU A 3 3.93 -33.43 11.59
C GLU A 3 3.75 -32.09 12.29
N LEU A 4 2.70 -31.36 11.92
CA LEU A 4 1.98 -30.48 12.84
C LEU A 4 0.53 -30.38 12.36
N ALA A 5 -0.27 -31.31 12.87
CA ALA A 5 -1.70 -31.34 12.78
C ALA A 5 -2.32 -30.70 14.03
N GLN A 6 -3.49 -30.08 13.83
CA GLN A 6 -4.55 -29.81 14.80
C GLN A 6 -4.30 -28.82 15.96
N SER A 7 -4.92 -27.64 15.82
CA SER A 7 -5.53 -26.94 16.96
C SER A 7 -6.79 -26.20 16.48
N GLN A 8 -7.89 -26.93 16.37
CA GLN A 8 -9.25 -26.40 16.38
C GLN A 8 -9.96 -26.95 17.61
N ARG A 9 -10.38 -26.08 18.55
CA ARG A 9 -11.70 -26.04 19.22
C ARG A 9 -11.65 -25.24 20.53
N CYS A 10 -12.84 -24.76 20.87
CA CYS A 10 -13.31 -24.21 22.15
C CYS A 10 -12.97 -22.75 22.46
N TRP A 11 -13.90 -21.85 22.11
CA TRP A 11 -14.42 -20.86 23.08
C TRP A 11 -15.92 -20.66 22.82
N HIS A 12 -16.75 -21.35 23.61
CA HIS A 12 -18.15 -20.98 23.84
C HIS A 12 -18.31 -20.60 25.32
N ARG A 13 -19.08 -19.52 25.52
CA ARG A 13 -19.96 -19.18 26.65
C ARG A 13 -19.51 -18.12 27.68
N VAL A 14 -20.45 -17.17 27.81
CA VAL A 14 -20.80 -16.26 28.92
C VAL A 14 -19.96 -14.99 29.12
N VAL A 15 -20.50 -13.85 28.65
CA VAL A 15 -20.54 -12.62 29.46
C VAL A 15 -21.94 -12.02 29.34
N ALA A 16 -22.56 -11.82 30.50
CA ALA A 16 -23.85 -11.22 30.70
C ALA A 16 -23.81 -9.68 30.55
N SER A 17 -24.95 -9.14 30.11
CA SER A 17 -25.47 -7.77 30.23
C SER A 17 -24.57 -6.70 30.88
N VAL A 18 -24.08 -5.76 30.05
CA VAL A 18 -23.81 -4.38 30.48
C VAL A 18 -24.40 -3.45 29.42
N THR A 19 -25.43 -2.68 29.80
CA THR A 19 -25.94 -1.56 29.01
C THR A 19 -25.14 -0.30 29.30
N PRO A 20 -24.84 0.50 28.26
CA PRO A 20 -24.75 1.95 28.46
C PRO A 20 -25.73 2.67 27.53
N HIS A 21 -26.76 3.26 28.14
CA HIS A 21 -27.57 4.34 27.57
C HIS A 21 -26.70 5.60 27.43
N PHE A 22 -26.14 5.90 26.25
CA PHE A 22 -25.73 7.27 25.94
C PHE A 22 -25.41 7.58 24.46
N TRP A 23 -26.25 7.24 23.47
CA TRP A 23 -26.14 7.82 22.11
C TRP A 23 -27.48 7.80 21.36
N SER A 24 -28.39 8.77 21.61
CA SER A 24 -29.72 8.83 20.97
C SER A 24 -29.99 10.08 20.13
N LYS A 25 -28.97 10.81 19.65
CA LYS A 25 -29.17 12.00 18.80
C LYS A 25 -28.28 12.04 17.54
N LEU A 26 -28.21 10.94 16.82
CA LEU A 26 -27.98 10.98 15.37
C LEU A 26 -29.31 10.63 14.70
N PRO A 27 -29.69 11.24 13.56
CA PRO A 27 -30.79 10.72 12.77
C PRO A 27 -30.44 9.28 12.42
N VAL A 28 -31.08 8.34 13.10
CA VAL A 28 -31.05 6.93 12.76
C VAL A 28 -31.81 6.84 11.44
N LEU A 29 -31.09 7.01 10.33
CA LEU A 29 -31.52 6.38 9.09
C LEU A 29 -31.57 4.90 9.44
N SER A 30 -32.79 4.39 9.58
CA SER A 30 -33.09 2.99 9.78
C SER A 30 -32.48 2.24 8.60
N ILE A 31 -31.23 1.79 8.76
CA ILE A 31 -30.67 0.76 7.91
C ILE A 31 -31.65 -0.41 8.08
N PRO A 32 -32.39 -0.80 7.04
CA PRO A 32 -33.38 -1.86 7.18
C PRO A 32 -32.64 -3.08 7.74
N LYS A 33 -33.03 -3.51 8.94
CA LYS A 33 -32.50 -4.73 9.55
C LYS A 33 -32.72 -5.83 8.51
N ARG A 34 -31.64 -6.49 8.08
CA ARG A 34 -31.70 -7.69 7.22
C ARG A 34 -32.42 -8.80 8.01
N GLY A 35 -33.74 -8.73 8.09
CA GLY A 35 -34.56 -9.93 8.17
C GLY A 35 -34.31 -10.72 6.89
N ALA A 36 -34.26 -12.05 6.98
CA ALA A 36 -33.92 -12.94 5.88
C ALA A 36 -34.71 -12.61 4.60
N VAL A 37 -34.14 -11.77 3.73
CA VAL A 37 -34.68 -11.50 2.41
C VAL A 37 -34.30 -12.71 1.58
N SER A 38 -35.26 -13.63 1.49
CA SER A 38 -35.24 -14.78 0.59
C SER A 38 -34.82 -14.32 -0.81
N SER A 39 -33.87 -15.02 -1.44
CA SER A 39 -33.18 -14.64 -2.69
C SER A 39 -34.06 -14.59 -3.94
N LEU A 40 -35.39 -14.65 -3.77
CA LEU A 40 -36.38 -14.78 -4.84
C LEU A 40 -37.20 -13.50 -5.08
N ALA A 41 -36.94 -12.41 -4.35
CA ALA A 41 -37.58 -11.11 -4.56
C ALA A 41 -36.58 -9.97 -4.85
N LEU A 42 -35.47 -10.27 -5.52
CA LEU A 42 -34.59 -9.25 -6.14
C LEU A 42 -35.22 -8.71 -7.44
N ALA A 43 -36.48 -8.29 -7.36
CA ALA A 43 -37.16 -7.58 -8.43
C ALA A 43 -36.37 -6.29 -8.75
N ASP A 44 -36.10 -6.09 -10.04
CA ASP A 44 -35.44 -4.94 -10.69
C ASP A 44 -35.10 -3.74 -9.80
N ILE A 45 -34.08 -3.89 -8.95
CA ILE A 45 -33.51 -2.71 -8.28
C ILE A 45 -32.79 -1.92 -9.37
N SER A 46 -33.37 -0.77 -9.74
CA SER A 46 -32.78 0.08 -10.76
C SER A 46 -31.33 0.46 -10.40
N LEU A 47 -30.47 0.56 -11.42
CA LEU A 47 -29.07 0.96 -11.25
C LEU A 47 -28.93 2.29 -10.48
N ASN A 48 -29.88 3.22 -10.65
CA ASN A 48 -29.86 4.51 -9.96
C ASN A 48 -30.09 4.36 -8.45
N VAL A 49 -30.98 3.46 -8.03
CA VAL A 49 -31.20 3.16 -6.61
C VAL A 49 -29.93 2.56 -5.99
N LEU A 50 -29.27 1.61 -6.66
CA LEU A 50 -28.01 1.04 -6.18
C LEU A 50 -26.87 2.06 -6.09
N ARG A 51 -26.77 2.96 -7.07
CA ARG A 51 -25.77 4.04 -7.04
C ARG A 51 -26.01 4.98 -5.87
N GLU A 52 -27.26 5.34 -5.61
CA GLU A 52 -27.63 6.19 -4.48
C GLU A 52 -27.32 5.50 -3.15
N GLN A 53 -27.69 4.22 -3.00
CA GLN A 53 -27.34 3.43 -1.82
C GLN A 53 -25.83 3.34 -1.61
N ASN A 54 -25.05 3.10 -2.68
CA ASN A 54 -23.59 3.07 -2.58
C ASN A 54 -23.01 4.42 -2.14
N ARG A 55 -23.55 5.53 -2.64
CA ARG A 55 -23.15 6.88 -2.22
C ARG A 55 -23.43 7.09 -0.72
N GLN A 56 -24.60 6.67 -0.25
CA GLN A 56 -24.97 6.76 1.17
C GLN A 56 -24.08 5.88 2.04
N LEU A 57 -23.83 4.63 1.65
CA LEU A 57 -22.93 3.73 2.37
C LEU A 57 -21.49 4.25 2.39
N GLN A 58 -20.99 4.83 1.29
CA GLN A 58 -19.68 5.48 1.27
C GLN A 58 -19.61 6.68 2.23
N ALA A 59 -20.66 7.51 2.25
CA ALA A 59 -20.76 8.63 3.19
C ALA A 59 -20.78 8.13 4.64
N THR A 60 -21.60 7.11 4.96
CA THR A 60 -21.63 6.48 6.28
C THR A 60 -20.26 5.92 6.65
N LEU A 61 -19.65 5.10 5.78
CA LEU A 61 -18.32 4.52 6.00
C LEU A 61 -17.26 5.60 6.27
N ALA A 62 -17.30 6.71 5.54
CA ALA A 62 -16.39 7.83 5.74
C ALA A 62 -16.53 8.52 7.11
N THR A 63 -17.62 8.29 7.86
CA THR A 63 -17.80 8.82 9.22
C THR A 63 -17.36 7.85 10.32
N ILE A 64 -17.31 6.54 10.03
CA ILE A 64 -16.99 5.51 11.03
C ILE A 64 -15.51 5.61 11.41
N ARG A 65 -15.26 5.80 12.71
CA ARG A 65 -13.90 5.83 13.28
C ARG A 65 -13.41 4.42 13.56
N TRP A 66 -12.14 4.17 13.30
CA TRP A 66 -11.48 2.96 13.80
C TRP A 66 -11.33 3.01 15.33
N PRO A 67 -11.25 1.85 16.01
CA PRO A 67 -10.91 1.79 17.42
C PRO A 67 -9.60 2.53 17.71
N PRO A 68 -9.49 3.23 18.85
CA PRO A 68 -8.24 3.88 19.24
C PRO A 68 -7.09 2.87 19.27
N LEU A 69 -6.04 3.14 18.50
CA LEU A 69 -4.83 2.32 18.52
C LEU A 69 -4.00 2.70 19.74
N SER A 70 -3.98 1.83 20.75
CA SER A 70 -3.17 1.94 21.97
C SER A 70 -2.03 0.92 22.03
N SER A 71 -2.17 -0.22 21.36
CA SER A 71 -1.12 -1.24 21.23
C SER A 71 -1.31 -2.04 19.93
N PHE A 72 -0.26 -2.74 19.52
CA PHE A 72 -0.28 -3.67 18.39
C PHE A 72 0.62 -4.87 18.67
N TRP A 73 0.41 -5.97 17.96
CA TRP A 73 1.25 -7.16 18.01
C TRP A 73 2.09 -7.27 16.74
N LEU A 74 3.36 -7.64 16.91
CA LEU A 74 4.27 -8.03 15.84
C LEU A 74 5.10 -9.22 16.34
N ASN A 75 5.16 -10.31 15.58
CA ASN A 75 5.93 -11.52 15.93
C ASN A 75 5.67 -12.04 17.35
N ARG A 76 4.40 -12.04 17.81
CA ARG A 76 3.97 -12.43 19.17
C ARG A 76 4.44 -11.50 20.31
N THR A 77 5.03 -10.35 19.98
CA THR A 77 5.35 -9.30 20.95
C THR A 77 4.29 -8.20 20.88
N ARG A 78 3.78 -7.78 22.04
CA ARG A 78 2.84 -6.66 22.15
C ARG A 78 3.60 -5.36 22.42
N TYR A 79 3.39 -4.37 21.57
CA TYR A 79 3.97 -3.03 21.70
C TYR A 79 2.89 -2.03 22.12
N THR A 80 3.12 -1.32 23.22
CA THR A 80 2.22 -0.27 23.71
C THR A 80 2.66 1.08 23.17
N LEU A 81 1.70 1.93 22.77
CA LEU A 81 1.93 3.27 22.25
C LEU A 81 1.76 4.34 23.34
N PRO A 82 2.61 5.39 23.36
CA PRO A 82 3.78 5.56 22.50
C PRO A 82 4.90 4.59 22.88
N LEU A 83 5.54 4.01 21.86
CA LEU A 83 6.74 3.21 22.05
C LEU A 83 7.91 4.19 22.16
N LYS A 84 8.40 4.37 23.38
CA LYS A 84 9.48 5.30 23.67
C LYS A 84 10.82 4.74 23.18
N ALA A 85 11.73 5.64 22.85
CA ALA A 85 13.13 5.27 22.69
C ALA A 85 13.65 4.75 24.02
N GLU A 86 14.52 3.74 23.98
CA GLU A 86 15.30 3.37 25.16
C GLU A 86 16.10 4.61 25.63
N THR A 87 16.05 4.85 26.94
CA THR A 87 16.64 6.02 27.59
C THR A 87 18.16 6.00 27.49
N GLU A 88 18.75 4.81 27.54
CA GLU A 88 20.18 4.57 27.39
C GLU A 88 20.54 4.31 25.93
N TRP A 89 20.56 5.37 25.13
CA TRP A 89 21.22 5.27 23.82
C TRP A 89 22.68 5.62 24.03
N VAL A 90 23.54 4.61 23.89
CA VAL A 90 24.97 4.82 23.84
C VAL A 90 25.34 5.07 22.38
N GLU A 91 26.06 6.16 22.11
CA GLU A 91 26.45 6.55 20.74
C GLU A 91 27.23 5.43 20.00
N THR A 92 27.82 4.50 20.75
CA THR A 92 28.50 3.30 20.23
C THR A 92 27.57 2.26 19.59
N ASP A 93 26.28 2.24 19.93
CA ASP A 93 25.36 1.19 19.46
C ASP A 93 24.93 1.38 18.01
N VAL A 94 24.95 2.62 17.49
CA VAL A 94 24.55 2.87 16.10
C VAL A 94 25.57 2.35 15.09
N TYR A 95 26.84 2.23 15.47
CA TYR A 95 27.86 1.62 14.62
C TYR A 95 27.71 0.09 14.48
N LYS A 96 26.75 -0.53 15.17
CA LYS A 96 26.47 -1.98 15.07
C LYS A 96 25.44 -2.33 14.00
N VAL A 97 24.81 -1.34 13.35
CA VAL A 97 23.84 -1.62 12.28
C VAL A 97 24.60 -2.18 11.08
N ALA A 98 24.21 -3.37 10.63
CA ALA A 98 24.79 -3.99 9.44
C ALA A 98 24.60 -3.08 8.21
N GLU A 99 25.58 -3.03 7.32
CA GLU A 99 25.56 -2.13 6.16
C GLU A 99 24.33 -2.37 5.26
N ASP A 100 23.97 -3.62 5.00
CA ASP A 100 22.78 -3.97 4.23
C ASP A 100 21.48 -3.51 4.92
N GLU A 101 21.42 -3.59 6.26
CA GLU A 101 20.27 -3.10 7.02
C GLU A 101 20.14 -1.58 6.86
N LEU A 102 21.25 -0.85 7.03
CA LEU A 102 21.28 0.60 6.87
C LEU A 102 20.92 1.02 5.45
N ALA A 103 21.44 0.32 4.43
CA ALA A 103 21.09 0.56 3.04
C ALA A 103 19.60 0.33 2.77
N TYR A 104 19.02 -0.77 3.27
CA TYR A 104 17.59 -1.05 3.18
C TYR A 104 16.75 0.04 3.84
N LEU A 105 17.04 0.41 5.10
CA LEU A 105 16.29 1.43 5.82
C LEU A 105 16.41 2.80 5.16
N THR A 106 17.57 3.10 4.58
CA THR A 106 17.79 4.33 3.81
C THR A 106 16.97 4.34 2.53
N GLY A 107 16.94 3.25 1.77
CA GLY A 107 16.09 3.14 0.58
C GLY A 107 14.61 3.33 0.93
N PHE A 108 14.15 2.72 2.02
CA PHE A 108 12.77 2.91 2.50
C PHE A 108 12.47 4.35 2.89
N PHE A 109 13.39 5.01 3.60
CA PHE A 109 13.28 6.42 3.98
C PHE A 109 13.30 7.36 2.77
N ASP A 110 14.06 7.02 1.74
CA ASP A 110 14.10 7.77 0.48
C ASP A 110 12.77 7.76 -0.27
N GLY A 111 11.94 6.73 -0.08
CA GLY A 111 10.54 6.74 -0.48
C GLY A 111 9.66 7.49 0.54
N ASP A 112 9.34 6.83 1.66
CA ASP A 112 8.27 7.25 2.58
C ASP A 112 8.73 8.17 3.73
N GLY A 113 10.03 8.40 3.88
CA GLY A 113 10.61 9.23 4.93
C GLY A 113 10.53 10.73 4.66
N CYS A 114 10.72 11.52 5.71
CA CYS A 114 10.71 12.98 5.65
C CYS A 114 11.78 13.56 6.57
N VAL A 115 12.57 14.49 6.01
CA VAL A 115 13.50 15.34 6.77
C VAL A 115 12.79 16.65 7.12
N THR A 116 12.85 17.05 8.38
CA THR A 116 12.25 18.29 8.92
C THR A 116 13.26 19.03 9.79
N ALA A 117 12.92 20.25 10.24
CA ALA A 117 13.68 21.05 11.20
C ALA A 117 14.10 20.25 12.45
N GLY A 118 15.28 19.64 12.41
CA GLY A 118 15.87 18.87 13.51
C GLY A 118 15.28 17.47 13.74
N ALA A 119 14.60 16.88 12.75
CA ALA A 119 14.01 15.55 12.92
C ALA A 119 13.89 14.73 11.62
N LEU A 120 14.00 13.41 11.78
CA LEU A 120 13.68 12.39 10.79
C LEU A 120 12.33 11.75 11.14
N GLN A 121 11.48 11.54 10.15
CA GLN A 121 10.14 10.97 10.36
C GLN A 121 9.77 9.97 9.27
N VAL A 122 9.04 8.92 9.63
CA VAL A 122 8.46 7.96 8.69
C VAL A 122 7.05 7.60 9.16
N GLY A 123 6.06 7.98 8.35
CA GLY A 123 4.65 7.67 8.60
C GLY A 123 4.20 6.43 7.85
N GLN A 124 3.56 5.47 8.52
CA GLN A 124 3.03 4.25 7.90
C GLN A 124 1.63 3.92 8.39
N SER A 125 0.87 3.17 7.58
CA SER A 125 -0.31 2.47 8.10
C SER A 125 0.13 1.40 9.11
N ILE A 126 -0.79 0.95 9.97
CA ILE A 126 -0.52 -0.13 10.92
C ILE A 126 0.00 -1.42 10.25
N ASP A 127 -0.40 -1.69 9.00
CA ASP A 127 0.10 -2.85 8.25
C ASP A 127 1.60 -2.76 7.92
N GLY A 128 2.19 -1.56 7.96
CA GLY A 128 3.61 -1.29 7.69
C GLY A 128 4.46 -1.14 8.95
N VAL A 129 3.96 -1.52 10.12
CA VAL A 129 4.65 -1.25 11.40
C VAL A 129 5.99 -1.98 11.54
N ALA A 130 6.16 -3.14 10.88
CA ALA A 130 7.40 -3.91 10.96
C ALA A 130 8.63 -3.09 10.51
N THR A 131 8.49 -2.25 9.48
CA THR A 131 9.56 -1.35 9.06
C THR A 131 9.82 -0.22 10.07
N LEU A 132 8.78 0.27 10.75
CA LEU A 132 8.95 1.28 11.80
C LEU A 132 9.70 0.72 13.01
N ILE A 133 9.45 -0.54 13.37
CA ILE A 133 10.19 -1.25 14.41
C ILE A 133 11.66 -1.41 14.02
N ARG A 134 11.97 -1.84 12.79
CA ARG A 134 13.37 -1.90 12.31
C ARG A 134 14.08 -0.54 12.34
N LEU A 135 13.40 0.54 11.95
CA LEU A 135 13.95 1.90 12.09
C LEU A 135 14.22 2.25 13.55
N GLN A 136 13.32 1.88 14.47
CA GLN A 136 13.51 2.12 15.89
C GLN A 136 14.66 1.31 16.47
N GLU A 137 14.78 0.03 16.12
CA GLU A 137 15.84 -0.86 16.59
C GLU A 137 17.21 -0.43 16.06
N ALA A 138 17.30 -0.05 14.77
CA ALA A 138 18.56 0.33 14.15
C ALA A 138 19.02 1.76 14.50
N LEU A 139 18.09 2.72 14.53
CA LEU A 139 18.43 4.16 14.63
C LEU A 139 17.89 4.82 15.91
N GLY A 140 17.19 4.08 16.76
CA GLY A 140 16.51 4.60 17.94
C GLY A 140 15.24 5.38 17.59
N GLY A 141 14.84 6.30 18.47
CA GLY A 141 13.66 7.13 18.27
C GLY A 141 12.39 6.51 18.84
N SER A 142 11.26 7.15 18.57
CA SER A 142 9.97 6.77 19.15
C SER A 142 8.94 6.48 18.08
N ILE A 143 8.07 5.50 18.34
CA ILE A 143 6.90 5.23 17.49
C ILE A 143 5.66 5.69 18.23
N ARG A 144 4.92 6.60 17.58
CA ARG A 144 3.68 7.15 18.13
C ARG A 144 2.55 7.08 17.11
N ARG A 145 1.32 7.21 17.60
CA ARG A 145 0.15 7.34 16.74
C ARG A 145 0.19 8.68 16.02
N LEU A 146 0.08 8.65 14.69
CA LEU A 146 0.00 9.86 13.85
C LEU A 146 -1.44 10.28 13.63
N LYS A 147 -2.27 9.34 13.18
CA LYS A 147 -3.67 9.58 12.82
C LYS A 147 -4.52 8.39 13.22
N ASN A 148 -5.68 8.65 13.80
CA ASN A 148 -6.69 7.61 13.96
C ASN A 148 -7.25 7.22 12.59
N GLY A 149 -7.56 5.93 12.41
CA GLY A 149 -8.22 5.46 11.19
C GLY A 149 -9.64 6.00 11.07
N ARG A 150 -10.13 6.15 9.84
CA ARG A 150 -11.53 6.48 9.53
C ARG A 150 -11.96 5.84 8.21
N GLY A 151 -13.11 5.17 8.19
CA GLY A 151 -13.62 4.46 7.01
C GLY A 151 -12.59 3.49 6.43
N LEU A 152 -12.26 3.66 5.15
CA LEU A 152 -11.24 2.84 4.48
C LEU A 152 -9.79 3.16 4.89
N GLN A 153 -9.55 4.31 5.54
CA GLN A 153 -8.22 4.71 6.01
C GLN A 153 -7.89 4.04 7.34
N LYS A 154 -6.92 3.14 7.34
CA LYS A 154 -6.40 2.49 8.56
C LYS A 154 -5.69 3.50 9.47
N PRO A 155 -5.54 3.21 10.78
CA PRO A 155 -4.70 4.00 11.66
C PRO A 155 -3.28 4.12 11.13
N MET A 156 -2.67 5.28 11.36
CA MET A 156 -1.29 5.57 10.98
C MET A 156 -0.40 5.74 12.21
N LEU A 157 0.80 5.18 12.12
CA LEU A 157 1.89 5.33 13.06
C LEU A 157 2.96 6.24 12.44
N ASN A 158 3.76 6.86 13.30
CA ASN A 158 4.91 7.68 12.90
C ASN A 158 6.10 7.30 13.77
N TRP A 159 7.16 6.84 13.13
CA TRP A 159 8.48 6.79 13.73
C TRP A 159 9.10 8.18 13.65
N VAL A 160 9.64 8.68 14.76
CA VAL A 160 10.26 10.01 14.84
C VAL A 160 11.56 9.93 15.63
N LEU A 161 12.59 10.52 15.04
CA LEU A 161 13.90 10.72 15.66
C LEU A 161 14.24 12.20 15.64
N THR A 162 14.70 12.76 16.77
CA THR A 162 14.98 14.20 16.93
C THR A 162 16.37 14.46 17.52
N GLY A 163 16.82 15.71 17.42
CA GLY A 163 18.02 16.20 18.11
C GLY A 163 19.31 15.55 17.61
N ARG A 164 20.27 15.35 18.52
CA ARG A 164 21.60 14.79 18.20
C ARG A 164 21.52 13.41 17.53
N ARG A 165 20.61 12.54 17.99
CA ARG A 165 20.41 11.21 17.38
C ARG A 165 19.93 11.32 15.92
N ALA A 166 19.06 12.29 15.62
CA ALA A 166 18.61 12.52 14.24
C ALA A 166 19.74 13.02 13.34
N CYS A 167 20.60 13.90 13.84
CA CYS A 167 21.77 14.38 13.09
C CYS A 167 22.73 13.23 12.78
N HIS A 168 23.00 12.37 13.78
CA HIS A 168 23.86 11.20 13.60
C HIS A 168 23.27 10.18 12.62
N ALA A 169 21.99 9.82 12.78
CA ALA A 169 21.30 8.93 11.83
C ALA A 169 21.27 9.53 10.41
N ALA A 170 21.08 10.84 10.28
CA ALA A 170 21.12 11.52 8.98
C ALA A 170 22.51 11.41 8.33
N ASN A 171 23.59 11.56 9.11
CA ASN A 171 24.95 11.38 8.62
C ASN A 171 25.17 9.96 8.04
N LEU A 172 24.71 8.93 8.76
CA LEU A 172 24.83 7.54 8.31
C LEU A 172 23.99 7.26 7.06
N MET A 173 22.72 7.68 7.07
CA MET A 173 21.82 7.45 5.95
C MET A 173 22.22 8.26 4.70
N ALA A 174 22.88 9.41 4.85
CA ALA A 174 23.35 10.21 3.72
C ALA A 174 24.34 9.43 2.82
N LEU A 175 25.06 8.44 3.37
CA LEU A 175 26.00 7.60 2.64
C LEU A 175 25.30 6.72 1.58
N HIS A 176 24.09 6.26 1.87
CA HIS A 176 23.32 5.36 1.00
C HIS A 176 22.13 6.06 0.31
N SER A 177 21.79 7.28 0.70
CA SER A 177 20.64 8.01 0.16
C SER A 177 20.93 8.53 -1.25
N ILE A 178 19.95 8.39 -2.12
CA ILE A 178 19.93 8.94 -3.49
C ILE A 178 18.94 10.11 -3.55
N VAL A 179 17.76 9.96 -2.94
CA VAL A 179 16.65 10.92 -3.05
C VAL A 179 16.82 12.09 -2.08
N LYS A 180 17.16 11.79 -0.81
CA LYS A 180 17.15 12.77 0.28
C LYS A 180 18.54 13.12 0.81
N ARG A 181 19.60 12.71 0.10
CA ARG A 181 21.00 12.89 0.53
C ARG A 181 21.32 14.31 0.96
N ARG A 182 21.03 15.31 0.11
CA ARG A 182 21.29 16.73 0.48
C ARG A 182 20.52 17.14 1.73
N GLN A 183 19.27 16.72 1.88
CA GLN A 183 18.47 17.06 3.06
C GLN A 183 19.05 16.43 4.34
N LEU A 184 19.56 15.19 4.22
CA LEU A 184 20.23 14.48 5.31
C LEU A 184 21.59 15.11 5.65
N GLU A 185 22.38 15.51 4.65
CA GLU A 185 23.65 16.23 4.84
C GLU A 185 23.45 17.55 5.61
N VAL A 186 22.44 18.35 5.23
CA VAL A 186 22.10 19.59 5.95
C VAL A 186 21.69 19.26 7.40
N LEU A 187 20.88 18.22 7.63
CA LEU A 187 20.50 17.81 9.00
C LEU A 187 21.72 17.34 9.81
N ALA A 188 22.62 16.58 9.20
CA ALA A 188 23.84 16.09 9.84
C ALA A 188 24.75 17.25 10.27
N ALA A 189 24.87 18.28 9.45
CA ALA A 189 25.68 19.47 9.72
C ALA A 189 25.22 20.28 10.94
N LEU A 190 23.96 20.12 11.40
CA LEU A 190 23.50 20.76 12.64
C LEU A 190 24.23 20.24 13.89
N LEU A 191 24.94 19.10 13.80
CA LEU A 191 25.73 18.58 14.90
C LEU A 191 26.93 19.49 15.18
N GLY A 192 26.84 20.30 16.24
CA GLY A 192 27.96 21.12 16.74
C GLY A 192 28.02 22.55 16.19
N THR A 193 27.07 22.95 15.34
CA THR A 193 26.99 24.32 14.82
C THR A 193 25.86 25.12 15.47
N ALA A 194 26.10 26.40 15.73
CA ALA A 194 25.06 27.36 16.15
C ALA A 194 24.25 27.90 14.95
N ILE A 195 24.01 27.07 13.92
CA ILE A 195 23.17 27.48 12.77
C ILE A 195 21.77 27.81 13.28
N ASP A 196 21.24 28.95 12.85
CA ASP A 196 19.87 29.35 13.16
C ASP A 196 18.89 28.32 12.55
N LYS A 197 17.92 27.88 13.36
CA LYS A 197 16.83 27.00 12.92
C LYS A 197 16.04 27.59 11.76
N VAL A 198 16.02 28.92 11.63
CA VAL A 198 15.36 29.64 10.53
C VAL A 198 16.05 29.34 9.20
N ASP A 199 17.36 29.55 9.12
CA ASP A 199 18.15 29.34 7.89
C ASP A 199 18.06 27.88 7.43
N TYR A 200 18.18 26.94 8.37
CA TYR A 200 18.01 25.52 8.12
C TYR A 200 16.65 25.18 7.49
N SER A 201 15.58 25.75 8.04
CA SER A 201 14.21 25.50 7.58
C SER A 201 14.00 26.03 6.16
N ILE A 202 14.62 27.17 5.83
CA ILE A 202 14.60 27.76 4.49
C ILE A 202 15.35 26.86 3.51
N GLU A 203 16.56 26.41 3.85
CA GLU A 203 17.36 25.52 3.00
C GLU A 203 16.64 24.19 2.70
N LEU A 204 16.10 23.53 3.72
CA LEU A 204 15.28 22.33 3.52
C LEU A 204 14.06 22.59 2.63
N ALA A 205 13.39 23.73 2.80
CA ALA A 205 12.24 24.09 1.98
C ALA A 205 12.64 24.28 0.51
N MET A 206 13.82 24.86 0.24
CA MET A 206 14.36 24.97 -1.12
C MET A 206 14.65 23.59 -1.72
N LEU A 207 15.34 22.71 -0.97
CA LEU A 207 15.70 21.36 -1.43
C LEU A 207 14.48 20.47 -1.74
N LYS A 208 13.34 20.70 -1.09
CA LYS A 208 12.08 19.99 -1.39
C LYS A 208 11.41 20.47 -2.68
N ARG A 209 11.68 21.71 -3.09
CA ARG A 209 11.10 22.32 -4.30
C ARG A 209 11.91 21.95 -5.54
N SER A 210 13.24 21.92 -5.44
CA SER A 210 14.17 21.55 -6.51
C SER A 210 14.43 20.04 -6.58
N GLU A 211 15.13 19.61 -7.64
CA GLU A 211 15.73 18.28 -7.70
C GLU A 211 16.98 18.26 -6.80
N SER A 212 16.85 17.61 -5.64
CA SER A 212 17.94 17.42 -4.68
C SER A 212 18.49 16.00 -4.67
N ALA A 213 18.04 15.16 -5.62
CA ALA A 213 18.54 13.82 -5.80
C ALA A 213 20.00 13.87 -6.26
N VAL A 214 20.84 13.01 -5.68
CA VAL A 214 22.26 12.91 -6.00
C VAL A 214 22.53 11.48 -6.45
N ALA A 215 23.20 11.33 -7.59
CA ALA A 215 23.62 10.00 -8.03
C ALA A 215 24.53 9.37 -6.97
N GLY A 216 24.24 8.13 -6.61
CA GLY A 216 24.91 7.42 -5.54
C GLY A 216 24.93 5.92 -5.77
N PRO A 217 25.70 5.16 -4.97
CA PRO A 217 25.72 3.72 -5.05
C PRO A 217 24.32 3.17 -4.74
N CYS A 218 23.85 2.28 -5.61
CA CYS A 218 22.62 1.54 -5.39
C CYS A 218 23.01 0.09 -5.09
N THR A 219 22.35 -0.53 -4.13
CA THR A 219 22.53 -1.94 -3.75
C THR A 219 21.19 -2.66 -3.78
N TRP A 220 21.19 -3.99 -3.74
CA TRP A 220 19.95 -4.76 -3.67
C TRP A 220 19.17 -4.48 -2.38
N ALA A 221 19.87 -4.27 -1.26
CA ALA A 221 19.26 -3.91 0.02
C ALA A 221 18.58 -2.54 -0.06
N TYR A 222 19.29 -1.52 -0.56
CA TYR A 222 18.71 -0.19 -0.82
C TYR A 222 17.48 -0.29 -1.74
N LEU A 223 17.60 -1.00 -2.86
CA LEU A 223 16.51 -1.15 -3.82
C LEU A 223 15.31 -1.86 -3.19
N ALA A 224 15.51 -2.88 -2.35
CA ALA A 224 14.43 -3.58 -1.66
C ALA A 224 13.67 -2.62 -0.73
N GLY A 225 14.37 -1.80 0.05
CA GLY A 225 13.76 -0.79 0.91
C GLY A 225 12.99 0.27 0.11
N PHE A 226 13.63 0.81 -0.93
CA PHE A 226 13.00 1.79 -1.82
C PHE A 226 11.77 1.22 -2.53
N PHE A 227 11.83 -0.03 -2.97
CA PHE A 227 10.71 -0.73 -3.61
C PHE A 227 9.57 -1.01 -2.61
N ASP A 228 9.87 -1.26 -1.34
CA ASP A 228 8.85 -1.42 -0.30
C ASP A 228 8.07 -0.12 -0.01
N ALA A 229 8.70 1.04 -0.24
CA ALA A 229 8.02 2.34 -0.20
C ALA A 229 7.31 2.65 -1.54
N GLU A 230 8.06 2.77 -2.63
CA GLU A 230 7.59 3.34 -3.92
C GLU A 230 7.25 2.31 -5.01
N GLY A 231 7.64 1.05 -4.79
CA GLY A 231 7.49 -0.03 -5.75
C GLY A 231 6.07 -0.57 -5.86
N TYR A 232 5.75 -1.17 -7.01
CA TYR A 232 4.48 -1.82 -7.29
C TYR A 232 4.69 -3.10 -8.12
N ILE A 233 4.08 -4.19 -7.65
CA ILE A 233 4.05 -5.49 -8.34
C ILE A 233 2.72 -5.59 -9.07
N GLU A 234 2.75 -5.53 -10.40
CA GLU A 234 1.56 -5.56 -11.24
C GLU A 234 1.47 -6.88 -12.01
N GLN A 235 0.31 -7.54 -11.90
CA GLN A 235 -0.06 -8.64 -12.78
C GLN A 235 -1.24 -8.23 -13.68
N PRO A 236 -0.97 -7.77 -14.92
CA PRO A 236 -2.01 -7.22 -15.79
C PRO A 236 -2.99 -8.29 -16.28
N ARG A 237 -4.29 -7.94 -16.24
CA ARG A 237 -5.41 -8.63 -16.89
C ARG A 237 -5.54 -10.15 -16.64
N GLY A 238 -5.03 -10.66 -15.52
CA GLY A 238 -5.09 -12.10 -15.20
C GLY A 238 -4.25 -12.98 -16.12
N MET A 239 -3.38 -12.36 -16.94
CA MET A 239 -2.43 -13.09 -17.77
C MET A 239 -1.21 -13.48 -16.93
N ALA A 240 -0.44 -14.47 -17.37
CA ALA A 240 0.87 -14.79 -16.79
C ALA A 240 1.96 -13.80 -17.23
N LEU A 241 1.65 -12.52 -17.05
CA LEU A 241 2.54 -11.39 -17.25
C LEU A 241 2.82 -10.77 -15.88
N LEU A 242 4.03 -10.28 -15.70
CA LEU A 242 4.47 -9.61 -14.48
C LEU A 242 5.14 -8.31 -14.88
N ARG A 243 4.85 -7.24 -14.16
CA ARG A 243 5.54 -5.96 -14.30
C ARG A 243 5.92 -5.43 -12.92
N LEU A 244 7.13 -4.89 -12.83
CA LEU A 244 7.56 -4.10 -11.68
C LEU A 244 7.56 -2.64 -12.09
N ARG A 245 7.00 -1.78 -11.23
CA ARG A 245 6.92 -0.34 -11.46
C ARG A 245 7.45 0.38 -10.24
N MET A 246 8.18 1.46 -10.44
CA MET A 246 8.56 2.41 -9.42
C MET A 246 8.28 3.80 -9.95
N TYR A 247 7.65 4.64 -9.12
CA TYR A 247 7.35 6.02 -9.47
C TYR A 247 8.27 6.96 -8.68
N GLN A 248 8.72 8.04 -9.32
CA GLN A 248 9.47 9.08 -8.63
C GLN A 248 9.31 10.43 -9.34
N LYS A 249 9.31 11.52 -8.57
CA LYS A 249 9.29 12.89 -9.09
C LYS A 249 10.55 13.21 -9.92
N TYR A 250 11.70 12.68 -9.50
CA TYR A 250 13.02 12.97 -10.05
C TYR A 250 13.53 11.81 -10.91
N ALA A 251 13.89 12.10 -12.17
CA ALA A 251 14.38 11.10 -13.11
C ALA A 251 15.74 10.52 -12.67
N THR A 252 16.61 11.34 -12.09
CA THR A 252 17.95 10.97 -11.63
C THR A 252 17.93 9.73 -10.72
N VAL A 253 16.94 9.65 -9.83
CA VAL A 253 16.77 8.50 -8.91
C VAL A 253 16.51 7.21 -9.69
N LEU A 254 15.58 7.26 -10.63
CA LEU A 254 15.20 6.10 -11.43
C LEU A 254 16.28 5.71 -12.43
N GLU A 255 17.08 6.68 -12.89
CA GLU A 255 18.28 6.42 -13.71
C GLU A 255 19.37 5.68 -12.93
N CYS A 256 19.59 6.03 -11.66
CA CYS A 256 20.50 5.29 -10.78
C CYS A 256 20.03 3.83 -10.62
N VAL A 257 18.74 3.63 -10.35
CA VAL A 257 18.14 2.29 -10.23
C VAL A 257 18.22 1.53 -11.56
N ARG A 258 17.95 2.18 -12.70
CA ARG A 258 18.04 1.58 -14.03
C ARG A 258 19.47 1.11 -14.34
N THR A 259 20.45 1.96 -14.09
CA THR A 259 21.87 1.66 -14.29
C THR A 259 22.30 0.48 -13.43
N PHE A 260 21.94 0.50 -12.15
CA PHE A 260 22.20 -0.61 -11.23
C PHE A 260 21.61 -1.94 -11.72
N LEU A 261 20.34 -1.96 -12.13
CA LEU A 261 19.68 -3.17 -12.63
C LEU A 261 20.35 -3.72 -13.89
N ALA A 262 20.81 -2.84 -14.79
CA ALA A 262 21.51 -3.24 -16.00
C ALA A 262 22.88 -3.83 -15.69
N THR A 263 23.65 -3.20 -14.80
CA THR A 263 25.01 -3.63 -14.44
C THR A 263 25.02 -4.92 -13.61
N GLU A 264 24.21 -4.99 -12.55
CA GLU A 264 24.30 -6.07 -11.55
C GLU A 264 23.55 -7.35 -11.93
N ALA A 265 22.58 -7.26 -12.83
CA ALA A 265 21.74 -8.42 -13.18
C ALA A 265 21.35 -8.49 -14.67
N CYS A 266 21.90 -7.62 -15.52
CA CYS A 266 21.53 -7.52 -16.92
C CYS A 266 20.00 -7.35 -17.12
N ILE A 267 19.35 -6.64 -16.19
CA ILE A 267 17.90 -6.41 -16.22
C ILE A 267 17.62 -5.11 -16.96
N GLU A 268 17.01 -5.25 -18.13
CA GLU A 268 16.52 -4.11 -18.90
C GLU A 268 15.28 -3.50 -18.22
N ALA A 269 15.38 -2.22 -17.85
CA ALA A 269 14.28 -1.42 -17.33
C ALA A 269 14.09 -0.16 -18.20
N HIS A 270 12.84 0.22 -18.41
CA HIS A 270 12.49 1.38 -19.25
C HIS A 270 11.96 2.52 -18.39
N LEU A 271 12.48 3.72 -18.64
CA LEU A 271 12.04 4.95 -17.99
C LEU A 271 10.98 5.65 -18.85
N TYR A 272 9.86 6.02 -18.24
CA TYR A 272 8.76 6.72 -18.89
C TYR A 272 8.46 8.01 -18.16
N GLN A 273 8.26 9.10 -18.90
CA GLN A 273 7.65 10.31 -18.35
C GLN A 273 6.13 10.13 -18.27
N MET A 274 5.55 10.44 -17.12
CA MET A 274 4.12 10.26 -16.91
C MET A 274 3.32 11.34 -17.63
N ARG A 275 2.32 10.95 -18.43
CA ARG A 275 1.43 11.90 -19.12
C ARG A 275 0.45 12.52 -18.13
N GLY A 276 0.39 13.86 -18.10
CA GLY A 276 -0.57 14.61 -17.29
C GLY A 276 -0.29 14.61 -15.78
N ARG A 277 0.89 14.12 -15.34
CA ARG A 277 1.33 14.18 -13.94
C ARG A 277 2.84 14.46 -13.88
N PRO A 278 3.31 15.31 -12.97
CA PRO A 278 4.74 15.57 -12.82
C PRO A 278 5.44 14.34 -12.23
N GLY A 279 6.28 13.67 -13.01
CA GLY A 279 7.10 12.56 -12.53
C GLY A 279 7.42 11.52 -13.60
N PHE A 280 8.12 10.49 -13.15
CA PHE A 280 8.70 9.45 -13.98
C PHE A 280 8.34 8.07 -13.43
N GLU A 281 8.31 7.07 -14.30
CA GLU A 281 8.09 5.68 -13.95
C GLU A 281 9.20 4.81 -14.54
N LEU A 282 9.85 4.01 -13.70
CA LEU A 282 10.73 2.94 -14.13
C LEU A 282 9.94 1.64 -14.18
N ARG A 283 10.03 0.93 -15.31
CA ARG A 283 9.26 -0.30 -15.53
C ARG A 283 10.13 -1.44 -16.03
N ILE A 284 10.00 -2.59 -15.37
CA ILE A 284 10.52 -3.88 -15.85
C ILE A 284 9.30 -4.68 -16.36
N SER A 285 9.33 -5.13 -17.62
CA SER A 285 8.17 -5.79 -18.26
C SER A 285 8.40 -7.24 -18.66
N ARG A 286 9.67 -7.69 -18.78
CA ARG A 286 9.97 -9.08 -19.09
C ARG A 286 9.76 -9.92 -17.82
N LYS A 287 8.91 -10.96 -17.91
CA LYS A 287 8.51 -11.79 -16.75
C LYS A 287 9.71 -12.37 -16.01
N GLN A 288 10.68 -12.93 -16.73
CA GLN A 288 11.89 -13.52 -16.16
C GLN A 288 12.73 -12.48 -15.41
N CYS A 289 12.94 -11.30 -16.01
CA CYS A 289 13.65 -10.19 -15.35
C CYS A 289 12.92 -9.70 -14.10
N CYS A 290 11.59 -9.61 -14.13
CA CYS A 290 10.80 -9.27 -12.95
C CYS A 290 11.00 -10.30 -11.83
N LYS A 291 10.96 -11.60 -12.15
CA LYS A 291 11.21 -12.66 -11.17
C LYS A 291 12.63 -12.61 -10.61
N ALA A 292 13.63 -12.39 -11.46
CA ALA A 292 15.02 -12.25 -11.03
C ALA A 292 15.21 -11.06 -10.06
N ALA A 293 14.67 -9.89 -10.40
CA ALA A 293 14.71 -8.72 -9.51
C ALA A 293 13.98 -8.97 -8.19
N LEU A 294 12.78 -9.57 -8.21
CA LEU A 294 12.04 -9.90 -6.99
C LEU A 294 12.78 -10.90 -6.11
N GLN A 295 13.43 -11.91 -6.70
CA GLN A 295 14.24 -12.88 -5.94
C GLN A 295 15.40 -12.17 -5.26
N LYS A 296 16.18 -11.37 -6.01
CA LYS A 296 17.29 -10.60 -5.45
C LYS A 296 16.86 -9.63 -4.34
N MET A 297 15.73 -8.95 -4.50
CA MET A 297 15.18 -8.08 -3.45
C MET A 297 14.70 -8.88 -2.22
N LEU A 298 14.10 -10.05 -2.40
CA LEU A 298 13.74 -10.94 -1.28
C LEU A 298 14.98 -11.42 -0.51
N ASP A 299 16.02 -11.82 -1.23
CA ASP A 299 17.30 -12.23 -0.64
C ASP A 299 17.96 -11.07 0.12
N ALA A 300 17.75 -9.84 -0.34
CA ALA A 300 18.22 -8.61 0.29
C ALA A 300 17.24 -8.00 1.32
N GLY A 301 16.22 -8.74 1.76
CA GLY A 301 15.37 -8.36 2.89
C GLY A 301 14.12 -7.54 2.57
N LEU A 302 13.60 -7.60 1.33
CA LEU A 302 12.26 -7.06 0.98
C LEU A 302 11.22 -7.58 1.98
N LEU A 303 10.48 -6.66 2.61
CA LEU A 303 9.66 -6.95 3.79
C LEU A 303 8.16 -6.77 3.51
N ARG A 304 7.72 -5.53 3.22
CA ARG A 304 6.29 -5.18 3.10
C ARG A 304 5.65 -5.89 1.92
N LYS A 305 6.38 -5.99 0.81
CA LYS A 305 5.92 -6.63 -0.42
C LYS A 305 6.43 -8.06 -0.54
N ALA A 306 7.02 -8.64 0.51
CA ALA A 306 7.58 -10.00 0.48
C ALA A 306 6.56 -11.07 0.10
N ALA A 307 5.37 -11.04 0.70
CA ALA A 307 4.30 -12.00 0.41
C ALA A 307 3.83 -11.89 -1.05
N GLN A 308 3.68 -10.66 -1.55
CA GLN A 308 3.33 -10.40 -2.95
C GLN A 308 4.43 -10.87 -3.90
N ALA A 309 5.70 -10.61 -3.57
CA ALA A 309 6.86 -11.05 -4.34
C ALA A 309 6.93 -12.57 -4.44
N LYS A 310 6.82 -13.29 -3.32
CA LYS A 310 6.78 -14.76 -3.28
C LYS A 310 5.66 -15.33 -4.15
N LEU A 311 4.48 -14.74 -4.06
CA LEU A 311 3.35 -15.12 -4.90
C LEU A 311 3.62 -14.83 -6.39
N ALA A 312 4.24 -13.70 -6.72
CA ALA A 312 4.65 -13.36 -8.08
C ALA A 312 5.68 -14.34 -8.66
N LEU A 313 6.62 -14.81 -7.85
CA LEU A 313 7.60 -15.81 -8.24
C LEU A 313 6.93 -17.14 -8.63
N SER A 314 5.82 -17.50 -7.97
CA SER A 314 5.02 -18.68 -8.32
C SER A 314 4.18 -18.53 -9.59
N LEU A 315 4.13 -17.34 -10.21
CA LEU A 315 3.25 -17.07 -11.35
C LEU A 315 3.57 -17.96 -12.56
N THR A 316 2.58 -18.71 -13.00
CA THR A 316 2.55 -19.53 -14.22
C THR A 316 1.28 -19.23 -15.01
N SER A 317 1.18 -19.75 -16.24
CA SER A 317 -0.05 -19.63 -17.04
C SER A 317 -1.24 -20.32 -16.37
N ALA A 318 -1.01 -21.43 -15.67
CA ALA A 318 -2.06 -22.21 -15.03
C ALA A 318 -2.65 -21.54 -13.78
N ASN A 319 -1.84 -20.83 -13.00
CA ASN A 319 -2.28 -20.22 -11.73
C ASN A 319 -2.47 -18.69 -11.80
N ALA A 320 -2.37 -18.08 -12.98
CA ALA A 320 -2.37 -16.63 -13.13
C ALA A 320 -3.58 -15.95 -12.46
N GLN A 321 -4.78 -16.52 -12.60
CA GLN A 321 -5.97 -15.94 -12.00
C GLN A 321 -5.96 -16.03 -10.47
N GLN A 322 -5.49 -17.15 -9.91
CA GLN A 322 -5.37 -17.35 -8.47
C GLN A 322 -4.34 -16.39 -7.86
N VAL A 323 -3.15 -16.30 -8.48
CA VAL A 323 -2.09 -15.35 -8.08
C VAL A 323 -2.61 -13.93 -8.12
N ARG A 324 -3.33 -13.55 -9.18
CA ARG A 324 -3.95 -12.22 -9.28
C ARG A 324 -4.87 -11.99 -8.09
N SER A 325 -5.81 -12.92 -7.86
CA SER A 325 -6.80 -12.82 -6.79
C SER A 325 -6.12 -12.56 -5.46
N ALA A 326 -5.16 -13.41 -5.08
CA ALA A 326 -4.44 -13.33 -3.82
C ALA A 326 -3.54 -12.09 -3.68
N MET A 327 -2.83 -11.65 -4.74
CA MET A 327 -2.10 -10.36 -4.71
C MET A 327 -3.03 -9.19 -4.42
N ALA A 328 -4.21 -9.27 -5.01
CA ALA A 328 -5.36 -8.41 -4.75
C ALA A 328 -5.64 -8.11 -3.29
N ASP A 329 -5.70 -9.18 -2.51
CA ASP A 329 -6.11 -9.15 -1.11
C ASP A 329 -4.98 -8.63 -0.20
N MET A 330 -3.75 -8.54 -0.74
CA MET A 330 -2.57 -7.98 -0.07
C MET A 330 -2.39 -6.48 -0.32
N VAL A 331 -3.06 -5.90 -1.32
CA VAL A 331 -3.01 -4.45 -1.57
C VAL A 331 -3.99 -3.76 -0.62
N GLY A 332 -3.60 -2.63 -0.03
CA GLY A 332 -4.47 -1.85 0.83
C GLY A 332 -5.78 -1.42 0.15
N ASN A 333 -6.67 -0.78 0.91
CA ASN A 333 -8.01 -0.37 0.47
C ASN A 333 -8.03 0.70 -0.64
N GLN A 334 -6.91 1.03 -1.28
CA GLN A 334 -6.85 2.04 -2.35
C GLN A 334 -7.69 1.65 -3.57
N SER A 335 -7.79 0.35 -3.85
CA SER A 335 -8.66 -0.20 -4.91
C SER A 335 -9.94 -0.82 -4.34
N PHE A 336 -10.40 -0.37 -3.17
CA PHE A 336 -11.61 -0.90 -2.55
C PHE A 336 -12.77 -0.80 -3.53
N ALA A 337 -13.35 -1.96 -3.84
CA ALA A 337 -14.50 -2.15 -4.72
C ALA A 337 -14.40 -1.67 -6.18
N THR A 338 -13.26 -1.14 -6.63
CA THR A 338 -13.00 -0.87 -8.06
C THR A 338 -12.59 -2.12 -8.83
N ARG A 339 -12.23 -3.19 -8.11
CA ARG A 339 -11.61 -4.39 -8.70
C ARG A 339 -12.63 -5.37 -9.26
N LEU A 340 -12.56 -5.67 -10.55
CA LEU A 340 -13.38 -6.72 -11.17
C LEU A 340 -13.01 -8.12 -10.65
N ASP A 341 -14.01 -8.93 -10.33
CA ASP A 341 -13.85 -10.36 -10.03
C ASP A 341 -13.67 -11.16 -11.33
N THR A 342 -13.53 -12.48 -11.22
CA THR A 342 -13.33 -13.35 -12.38
C THR A 342 -14.45 -13.22 -13.42
N ALA A 343 -15.71 -13.13 -12.99
CA ALA A 343 -16.85 -12.98 -13.90
C ALA A 343 -16.87 -11.58 -14.53
N GLY A 344 -16.60 -10.53 -13.75
CA GLY A 344 -16.48 -9.17 -14.22
C GLY A 344 -15.36 -8.99 -15.23
N LEU A 345 -14.20 -9.64 -15.04
CA LEU A 345 -13.09 -9.62 -15.99
C LEU A 345 -13.46 -10.32 -17.31
N ARG A 346 -14.11 -11.49 -17.24
CA ARG A 346 -14.61 -12.20 -18.43
C ARG A 346 -15.61 -11.35 -19.21
N ARG A 347 -16.59 -10.75 -18.53
CA ARG A 347 -17.56 -9.82 -19.14
C ARG A 347 -16.86 -8.62 -19.80
N ALA A 348 -15.93 -7.98 -19.10
CA ALA A 348 -15.19 -6.84 -19.64
C ALA A 348 -14.36 -7.21 -20.89
N ALA A 349 -13.75 -8.40 -20.89
CA ALA A 349 -13.02 -8.93 -22.04
C ALA A 349 -13.96 -9.19 -23.23
N LEU A 350 -15.12 -9.80 -22.98
CA LEU A 350 -16.13 -10.07 -24.01
C LEU A 350 -16.67 -8.76 -24.62
N ILE A 351 -17.06 -7.78 -23.80
CA ILE A 351 -17.50 -6.45 -24.26
C ILE A 351 -16.44 -5.81 -25.16
N THR A 352 -15.17 -5.89 -24.75
CA THR A 352 -14.05 -5.34 -25.55
C THR A 352 -13.90 -6.07 -26.88
N HIS A 353 -13.98 -7.40 -26.87
CA HIS A 353 -13.89 -8.23 -28.07
C HIS A 353 -15.03 -7.91 -29.06
N MET A 354 -16.28 -7.85 -28.58
CA MET A 354 -17.45 -7.56 -29.40
C MET A 354 -17.36 -6.17 -30.04
N LYS A 355 -16.98 -5.15 -29.26
CA LYS A 355 -16.76 -3.79 -29.81
C LYS A 355 -15.64 -3.75 -30.85
N LYS A 356 -14.58 -4.54 -30.66
CA LYS A 356 -13.49 -4.64 -31.65
C LYS A 356 -13.99 -5.30 -32.95
N MET A 357 -14.74 -6.39 -32.85
CA MET A 357 -15.31 -7.09 -33.99
C MET A 357 -16.33 -6.24 -34.75
N ALA A 358 -17.20 -5.52 -34.03
CA ALA A 358 -18.16 -4.60 -34.62
C ALA A 358 -17.47 -3.54 -35.50
N LYS A 359 -16.39 -2.93 -35.01
CA LYS A 359 -15.57 -1.97 -35.78
C LYS A 359 -14.92 -2.58 -37.03
N ILE A 360 -14.56 -3.86 -36.99
CA ILE A 360 -14.02 -4.56 -38.17
C ILE A 360 -15.12 -4.76 -39.21
N TYR A 361 -16.31 -5.22 -38.79
CA TYR A 361 -17.45 -5.39 -39.69
C TYR A 361 -17.93 -4.08 -40.31
N GLU A 362 -17.94 -3.00 -39.54
CA GLU A 362 -18.25 -1.66 -40.01
C GLU A 362 -17.31 -1.21 -41.13
N ARG A 363 -15.99 -1.40 -40.95
CA ARG A 363 -14.97 -1.10 -41.98
C ARG A 363 -15.12 -1.94 -43.25
N ASN A 364 -15.73 -3.13 -43.14
CA ASN A 364 -15.96 -4.04 -44.26
C ASN A 364 -17.35 -3.84 -44.91
N GLY A 365 -18.08 -2.78 -44.57
CA GLY A 365 -19.42 -2.51 -45.10
C GLY A 365 -20.53 -3.44 -44.57
N GLN A 366 -20.23 -4.29 -43.57
CA GLN A 366 -21.21 -5.21 -42.97
C GLN A 366 -21.97 -4.54 -41.82
N THR A 367 -22.66 -3.44 -42.11
CA THR A 367 -23.29 -2.55 -41.12
C THR A 367 -24.30 -3.26 -40.22
N SER A 368 -25.14 -4.15 -40.77
CA SER A 368 -26.13 -4.88 -39.98
C SER A 368 -25.48 -5.73 -38.88
N ARG A 369 -24.42 -6.49 -39.20
CA ARG A 369 -23.67 -7.31 -38.23
C ARG A 369 -22.96 -6.46 -37.19
N ALA A 370 -22.38 -5.34 -37.62
CA ALA A 370 -21.73 -4.40 -36.70
C ALA A 370 -22.73 -3.86 -35.66
N ASN A 371 -23.93 -3.46 -36.11
CA ASN A 371 -24.98 -2.95 -35.24
C ASN A 371 -25.46 -3.99 -34.23
N THR A 372 -25.65 -5.25 -34.64
CA THR A 372 -26.00 -6.35 -33.71
C THR A 372 -24.95 -6.50 -32.61
N LEU A 373 -23.66 -6.57 -32.97
CA LEU A 373 -22.58 -6.71 -31.99
C LEU A 373 -22.45 -5.50 -31.05
N PHE A 374 -22.72 -4.29 -31.53
CA PHE A 374 -22.76 -3.10 -30.68
C PHE A 374 -23.92 -3.17 -29.69
N ALA A 375 -25.13 -3.54 -30.14
CA ALA A 375 -26.30 -3.68 -29.29
C ALA A 375 -26.09 -4.74 -28.20
N ASP A 376 -25.54 -5.90 -28.55
CA ASP A 376 -25.23 -6.97 -27.59
C ASP A 376 -24.16 -6.53 -26.58
N ALA A 377 -23.11 -5.84 -27.05
CA ALA A 377 -22.06 -5.31 -26.17
C ALA A 377 -22.60 -4.24 -25.21
N GLU A 378 -23.59 -3.45 -25.63
CA GLU A 378 -24.29 -2.49 -24.79
C GLU A 378 -25.16 -3.17 -23.73
N GLY A 379 -25.88 -4.25 -24.10
CA GLY A 379 -26.59 -5.10 -23.15
C GLY A 379 -25.68 -5.63 -22.04
N LEU A 380 -24.57 -6.26 -22.42
CA LEU A 380 -23.55 -6.75 -21.48
C LEU A 380 -22.92 -5.64 -20.65
N GLN A 381 -22.74 -4.44 -21.22
CA GLN A 381 -22.21 -3.30 -20.48
C GLN A 381 -23.18 -2.81 -19.40
N ARG A 382 -24.49 -2.76 -19.69
CA ARG A 382 -25.52 -2.42 -18.70
C ARG A 382 -25.55 -3.43 -17.55
N GLU A 383 -25.55 -4.72 -17.88
CA GLU A 383 -25.49 -5.81 -16.90
C GLU A 383 -24.21 -5.73 -16.04
N HIS A 384 -23.06 -5.52 -16.67
CA HIS A 384 -21.78 -5.40 -15.98
C HIS A 384 -21.77 -4.24 -14.96
N VAL A 385 -22.31 -3.08 -15.34
CA VAL A 385 -22.40 -1.92 -14.45
C VAL A 385 -23.34 -2.20 -13.28
N LEU A 386 -24.48 -2.87 -13.51
CA LEU A 386 -25.42 -3.26 -12.46
C LEU A 386 -24.77 -4.21 -11.45
N LEU A 387 -24.16 -5.30 -11.92
CA LEU A 387 -23.51 -6.29 -11.07
C LEU A 387 -22.35 -5.68 -10.26
N ASN A 388 -21.58 -4.77 -10.86
CA ASN A 388 -20.53 -4.06 -10.13
C ASN A 388 -21.10 -3.16 -9.03
N ALA A 389 -22.23 -2.49 -9.29
CA ALA A 389 -22.89 -1.64 -8.29
C ALA A 389 -23.44 -2.47 -7.12
N GLN A 390 -24.07 -3.62 -7.39
CA GLN A 390 -24.53 -4.55 -6.35
C GLN A 390 -23.37 -5.05 -5.49
N ARG A 391 -22.31 -5.53 -6.12
CA ARG A 391 -21.14 -6.03 -5.39
C ARG A 391 -20.44 -4.95 -4.57
N LEU A 392 -20.34 -3.71 -5.07
CA LEU A 392 -19.85 -2.57 -4.30
C LEU A 392 -20.72 -2.35 -3.05
N ASN A 393 -22.04 -2.46 -3.18
CA ASN A 393 -22.97 -2.34 -2.06
C ASN A 393 -22.69 -3.39 -0.98
N ASP A 394 -22.56 -4.66 -1.38
CA ASP A 394 -22.28 -5.77 -0.48
C ASP A 394 -20.92 -5.61 0.22
N GLN A 395 -19.89 -5.18 -0.52
CA GLN A 395 -18.57 -4.93 0.03
C GLN A 395 -18.59 -3.78 1.03
N LEU A 396 -19.29 -2.69 0.74
CA LEU A 396 -19.44 -1.56 1.67
C LEU A 396 -20.17 -1.97 2.94
N CYS A 397 -21.29 -2.70 2.82
CA CYS A 397 -22.04 -3.23 3.97
C CYS A 397 -21.14 -4.10 4.85
N GLY A 398 -20.51 -5.13 4.26
CA GLY A 398 -19.66 -6.05 5.03
C GLY A 398 -18.46 -5.36 5.69
N TYR A 399 -17.93 -4.30 5.06
CA TYR A 399 -16.84 -3.53 5.66
C TYR A 399 -17.30 -2.59 6.79
N ILE A 400 -18.50 -1.99 6.66
CA ILE A 400 -19.13 -1.23 7.74
C ILE A 400 -19.37 -2.13 8.95
N ASP A 401 -19.96 -3.30 8.74
CA ASP A 401 -20.23 -4.28 9.80
C ASP A 401 -18.94 -4.70 10.50
N LYS A 402 -17.89 -4.99 9.72
CA LYS A 402 -16.56 -5.31 10.27
C LYS A 402 -16.02 -4.19 11.16
N LEU A 403 -16.07 -2.93 10.72
CA LEU A 403 -15.59 -1.81 11.53
C LEU A 403 -16.42 -1.58 12.80
N GLN A 404 -17.74 -1.82 12.72
CA GLN A 404 -18.62 -1.72 13.88
C GLN A 404 -18.33 -2.82 14.90
N ALA A 405 -18.14 -4.06 14.46
CA ALA A 405 -17.74 -5.19 15.32
C ALA A 405 -16.40 -4.91 16.02
N MET A 406 -15.40 -4.44 15.27
CA MET A 406 -14.10 -4.06 15.84
C MET A 406 -14.17 -2.96 16.92
N ARG A 407 -15.25 -2.16 16.97
CA ARG A 407 -15.44 -1.14 18.02
C ARG A 407 -16.10 -1.70 19.28
N GLN A 408 -16.90 -2.76 19.14
CA GLN A 408 -17.60 -3.39 20.26
C GLN A 408 -16.66 -4.31 21.03
N GLU A 409 -15.84 -5.06 20.29
CA GLU A 409 -14.73 -5.80 20.85
C GLU A 409 -13.61 -4.81 21.14
N HIS A 410 -12.97 -4.85 22.31
CA HIS A 410 -11.74 -4.08 22.57
C HIS A 410 -10.61 -4.63 21.69
N TYR A 411 -10.66 -4.32 20.39
CA TYR A 411 -9.89 -5.01 19.37
C TYR A 411 -8.41 -4.62 19.47
N GLU A 412 -7.56 -5.63 19.69
CA GLU A 412 -6.12 -5.50 19.58
C GLU A 412 -5.66 -5.85 18.17
N TYR A 413 -4.81 -5.01 17.58
CA TYR A 413 -4.32 -5.22 16.23
C TYR A 413 -3.26 -6.33 16.24
N LYS A 414 -3.60 -7.48 15.64
CA LYS A 414 -2.69 -8.61 15.43
C LYS A 414 -2.19 -8.61 13.99
N LEU A 415 -0.87 -8.51 13.80
CA LEU A 415 -0.21 -8.46 12.50
C LEU A 415 0.63 -9.71 12.27
#